data_AF-A0A8J4T3V2-F1
#
_entry.id   AF-A0A8J4T3V2-F1
#
_cell.length_a   1.000
_cell.length_b   1.000
_cell.length_c   1.000
_cell.angle_alpha   90.00
_cell.angle_beta   90.00
_cell.angle_gamma   90.00
#
_symmetry.space_group_name_H-M   'P 1'
#
loop_
_entity.id
_entity.type
_entity.pdbx_description
1 polymer ?
#
loop_
_entity_poly.entity_id
_entity_poly.type
_entity_poly.pdbx_seq_one_letter_code
_entity_poly.pdbx_strand_id
1 'polypeptide(L)'
;GCTLIGYSGPKQISQDGEGLKDTELLLYVDSVPESTCWNALAFAVLCAQDPITDRPIFGFVGVCAMFFKRKHNEQSIILIHEIAHILGFNEMALAYFRDENGEPRTPRNSITNLPNLGKLSKTYKPSDNTAIVETKCYSSASGIHNETIWYLTLPTLLKLARKHFKASNLKGVPMENNANDGGHFERRVFGSSIMNPGESEGARLTNFTIALFHDSNWYDVSYAHVKNTRWGKNAGETFVAKSCYEYMEQQRKRRLPLKPFCDWNQQTIPACKPEYNGFSYCQIKPVQRLRPSAQTLRSPSNSMLQRQSRFSGYSGLTDGCPQLTESTSLYSWLRISQNCQLDISKETLGK
;
A
#
# COMPACT_ATOMS: atom_id res chain seq x y z
N GLY A 1 -2.58 16.15 -24.39
CA GLY A 1 -3.91 15.51 -24.31
C GLY A 1 -3.82 14.20 -23.56
N CYS A 2 -4.86 13.82 -22.81
CA CYS A 2 -4.87 12.55 -22.08
C CYS A 2 -5.51 11.45 -22.94
N THR A 3 -4.78 10.39 -23.24
CA THR A 3 -5.31 9.25 -24.00
C THR A 3 -5.61 8.11 -23.04
N LEU A 4 -6.89 7.89 -22.77
CA LEU A 4 -7.36 6.76 -21.96
C LEU A 4 -7.64 5.57 -22.88
N ILE A 5 -6.92 4.46 -22.68
CA ILE A 5 -7.14 3.23 -23.45
C ILE A 5 -8.52 2.65 -23.08
N GLY A 6 -9.41 2.49 -24.06
CA GLY A 6 -10.73 1.90 -23.84
C GLY A 6 -11.82 2.87 -23.35
N TYR A 7 -11.53 4.18 -23.29
CA TYR A 7 -12.53 5.21 -23.02
C TYR A 7 -12.74 6.07 -24.27
N SER A 8 -13.93 5.96 -24.86
CA SER A 8 -14.38 6.76 -26.00
C SER A 8 -15.33 7.88 -25.56
N GLY A 9 -15.11 8.45 -24.37
CA GLY A 9 -15.81 9.66 -23.96
C GLY A 9 -15.53 10.83 -24.90
N PRO A 10 -16.18 11.98 -24.72
CA PRO A 10 -16.02 13.13 -25.60
C PRO A 10 -14.54 13.49 -25.73
N LYS A 11 -13.98 13.30 -26.94
CA LYS A 11 -12.65 13.80 -27.28
C LYS A 11 -12.77 15.31 -27.43
N GLN A 12 -12.58 16.03 -26.32
CA GLN A 12 -12.47 17.47 -26.37
C GLN A 12 -11.04 17.81 -26.83
N ILE A 13 -10.87 17.90 -28.14
CA ILE A 13 -9.64 18.45 -28.74
C ILE A 13 -9.84 19.97 -28.75
N SER A 14 -9.35 20.64 -27.71
CA SER A 14 -9.18 22.09 -27.75
C SER A 14 -7.89 22.43 -28.48
N GLN A 15 -7.89 23.54 -29.22
CA GLN A 15 -6.63 24.19 -29.59
C GLN A 15 -5.89 24.61 -28.32
N ASP A 16 -4.56 24.60 -28.39
CA ASP A 16 -3.72 25.14 -27.32
C ASP A 16 -4.12 26.60 -27.10
N GLY A 17 -4.67 26.88 -25.91
CA GLY A 17 -5.06 28.23 -25.49
C GLY A 17 -3.95 28.94 -24.73
N GLU A 18 -4.24 30.13 -24.21
CA GLU A 18 -3.30 30.90 -23.36
C GLU A 18 -2.96 30.21 -22.02
N GLY A 19 -3.59 29.06 -21.74
CA GLY A 19 -3.48 28.35 -20.47
C GLY A 19 -4.51 28.81 -19.44
N LEU A 20 -4.40 28.27 -18.23
CA LEU A 20 -5.25 28.66 -17.10
C LEU A 20 -4.45 29.56 -16.16
N LYS A 21 -4.94 30.78 -15.92
CA LYS A 21 -4.30 31.73 -15.00
C LYS A 21 -4.38 31.21 -13.56
N ASP A 22 -3.35 31.47 -12.77
CA ASP A 22 -3.29 31.17 -11.33
C ASP A 22 -3.64 29.70 -10.99
N THR A 23 -3.26 28.77 -11.88
CA THR A 23 -3.61 27.35 -11.79
C THR A 23 -2.37 26.48 -11.82
N GLU A 24 -2.17 25.65 -10.78
CA GLU A 24 -1.01 24.78 -10.65
C GLU A 24 -1.28 23.34 -11.11
N LEU A 25 -2.53 22.91 -11.09
CA LEU A 25 -2.96 21.56 -11.49
C LEU A 25 -4.40 21.61 -11.99
N LEU A 26 -4.62 21.13 -13.21
CA LEU A 26 -5.95 20.90 -13.76
C LEU A 26 -6.37 19.44 -13.48
N LEU A 27 -7.54 19.27 -12.86
CA LEU A 27 -8.16 17.95 -12.68
C LEU A 27 -9.45 17.90 -13.50
N TYR A 28 -9.50 16.98 -14.46
CA TYR A 28 -10.74 16.66 -15.15
C TYR A 28 -11.37 15.44 -14.49
N VAL A 29 -12.61 15.58 -14.02
CA VAL A 29 -13.33 14.50 -13.33
C VAL A 29 -14.59 14.17 -14.12
N ASP A 30 -14.77 12.90 -14.46
CA ASP A 30 -15.95 12.48 -15.22
C ASP A 30 -16.44 11.10 -14.79
N SER A 31 -17.74 10.89 -14.95
CA SER A 31 -18.34 9.57 -14.85
C SER A 31 -18.00 8.74 -16.09
N VAL A 32 -17.62 7.48 -15.87
CA VAL A 32 -17.16 6.60 -16.95
C VAL A 32 -17.97 5.31 -17.00
N PRO A 33 -18.12 4.69 -18.20
CA PRO A 33 -18.80 3.40 -18.32
C PRO A 33 -18.11 2.31 -17.48
N GLU A 34 -18.90 1.39 -16.94
CA GLU A 34 -18.39 0.28 -16.11
C GLU A 34 -17.36 -0.60 -16.84
N SER A 35 -17.44 -0.68 -18.18
CA SER A 35 -16.46 -1.39 -19.01
C SER A 35 -15.04 -0.83 -18.91
N THR A 36 -14.89 0.46 -18.57
CA THR A 36 -13.59 1.13 -18.37
C THR A 36 -13.07 0.92 -16.94
N CYS A 37 -13.93 0.53 -16.00
CA CYS A 37 -13.62 0.52 -14.58
C CYS A 37 -12.86 -0.73 -14.10
N TRP A 38 -12.89 -1.85 -14.84
CA TRP A 38 -12.19 -3.10 -14.45
C TRP A 38 -12.40 -3.51 -12.96
N ASN A 39 -13.62 -3.32 -12.43
CA ASN A 39 -14.02 -3.51 -11.02
C ASN A 39 -13.53 -2.47 -10.00
N ALA A 40 -12.88 -1.39 -10.44
CA ALA A 40 -12.53 -0.27 -9.60
C ALA A 40 -13.73 0.65 -9.34
N LEU A 41 -13.70 1.41 -8.24
CA LEU A 41 -14.69 2.45 -7.95
C LEU A 41 -14.34 3.78 -8.62
N ALA A 42 -13.06 4.04 -8.79
CA ALA A 42 -12.54 5.15 -9.54
C ALA A 42 -11.15 4.76 -10.07
N PHE A 43 -10.60 5.57 -10.96
CA PHE A 43 -9.20 5.48 -11.36
C PHE A 43 -8.67 6.87 -11.72
N ALA A 44 -7.36 7.03 -11.63
CA ALA A 44 -6.67 8.26 -12.02
C ALA A 44 -5.59 8.02 -13.06
N VAL A 45 -5.37 9.03 -13.90
CA VAL A 45 -4.27 9.06 -14.87
C VAL A 45 -3.56 10.41 -14.79
N LEU A 46 -2.24 10.36 -14.63
CA LEU A 46 -1.36 11.51 -14.85
C LEU A 46 -1.26 11.77 -16.36
N CYS A 47 -1.79 12.90 -16.82
CA CYS A 47 -1.95 13.20 -18.24
C CYS A 47 -0.87 14.12 -18.80
N ALA A 48 -0.37 15.08 -18.00
CA ALA A 48 0.74 15.93 -18.39
C ALA A 48 1.55 16.41 -17.18
N GLN A 49 2.83 16.68 -17.45
CA GLN A 49 3.80 17.23 -16.52
C GLN A 49 4.38 18.51 -17.11
N ASP A 50 4.81 19.42 -16.24
CA ASP A 50 5.55 20.62 -16.60
C ASP A 50 6.90 20.23 -17.23
N PRO A 51 7.26 20.76 -18.41
CA PRO A 51 8.45 20.31 -19.14
C PRO A 51 9.78 20.73 -18.49
N ILE A 52 9.76 21.67 -17.54
CA ILE A 52 10.96 22.19 -16.87
C ILE A 52 11.17 21.50 -15.53
N THR A 53 10.10 21.36 -14.73
CA THR A 53 10.12 20.86 -13.36
C THR A 53 9.70 19.39 -13.23
N ASP A 54 9.15 18.81 -14.30
CA ASP A 54 8.49 17.50 -14.33
C ASP A 54 7.28 17.36 -13.38
N ARG A 55 6.84 18.45 -12.74
CA ARG A 55 5.72 18.41 -11.80
C ARG A 55 4.41 18.10 -12.54
N PRO A 56 3.51 17.26 -12.00
CA PRO A 56 2.16 17.08 -12.52
C PRO A 56 1.40 18.40 -12.68
N ILE A 57 0.83 18.64 -13.86
CA ILE A 57 0.02 19.85 -14.16
C ILE A 57 -1.37 19.52 -14.70
N PHE A 58 -1.60 18.28 -15.15
CA PHE A 58 -2.90 17.84 -15.64
C PHE A 58 -3.12 16.36 -15.34
N GLY A 59 -4.29 16.03 -14.78
CA GLY A 59 -4.72 14.66 -14.58
C GLY A 59 -6.21 14.47 -14.81
N PHE A 60 -6.59 13.21 -15.01
CA PHE A 60 -7.97 12.77 -15.19
C PHE A 60 -8.37 11.80 -14.09
N VAL A 61 -9.57 11.97 -13.53
CA VAL A 61 -10.19 11.04 -12.59
C VAL A 61 -11.48 10.50 -13.21
N GLY A 62 -11.54 9.19 -13.43
CA GLY A 62 -12.76 8.51 -13.84
C GLY A 62 -13.49 7.96 -12.62
N VAL A 63 -14.78 8.29 -12.46
CA VAL A 63 -15.63 7.73 -11.40
C VAL A 63 -16.65 6.73 -11.95
N CYS A 64 -16.75 5.57 -11.31
CA CYS A 64 -17.56 4.44 -11.78
C CYS A 64 -18.94 4.42 -11.12
N ALA A 65 -19.90 3.69 -11.68
CA ALA A 65 -21.29 3.72 -11.17
C ALA A 65 -21.40 3.31 -9.68
N MET A 66 -20.57 2.35 -9.26
CA MET A 66 -20.55 1.87 -7.87
C MET A 66 -19.97 2.88 -6.88
N PHE A 67 -19.23 3.90 -7.32
CA PHE A 67 -18.74 5.01 -6.48
C PHE A 67 -19.90 5.79 -5.84
N PHE A 68 -20.94 6.08 -6.63
CA PHE A 68 -22.09 6.87 -6.18
C PHE A 68 -22.95 6.16 -5.13
N LYS A 69 -22.79 4.84 -4.97
CA LYS A 69 -23.46 4.06 -3.91
C LYS A 69 -22.73 4.10 -2.58
N ARG A 70 -21.49 4.62 -2.54
CA ARG A 70 -20.68 4.71 -1.33
C ARG A 70 -21.08 5.90 -0.48
N LYS A 71 -20.76 5.84 0.80
CA LYS A 71 -20.98 6.97 1.71
C LYS A 71 -20.01 8.10 1.36
N HIS A 72 -20.37 9.34 1.68
CA HIS A 72 -19.57 10.53 1.35
C HIS A 72 -18.12 10.45 1.86
N ASN A 73 -17.90 9.89 3.06
CA ASN A 73 -16.56 9.69 3.62
C ASN A 73 -15.74 8.67 2.81
N GLU A 74 -16.35 7.58 2.35
CA GLU A 74 -15.70 6.57 1.51
C GLU A 74 -15.36 7.16 0.13
N GLN A 75 -16.30 7.91 -0.46
CA GLN A 75 -16.08 8.64 -1.71
C GLN A 75 -14.89 9.61 -1.61
N SER A 76 -14.81 10.36 -0.50
CA SER A 76 -13.70 11.29 -0.25
C SER A 76 -12.35 10.57 -0.17
N ILE A 77 -12.30 9.43 0.52
CA ILE A 77 -11.09 8.61 0.62
C ILE A 77 -10.65 8.09 -0.76
N ILE A 78 -11.60 7.59 -1.55
CA ILE A 78 -11.34 7.09 -2.90
C ILE A 78 -10.80 8.22 -3.78
N LEU A 79 -11.43 9.41 -3.78
CA LEU A 79 -10.95 10.53 -4.59
C LEU A 79 -9.58 11.02 -4.16
N ILE A 80 -9.30 11.09 -2.85
CA ILE A 80 -7.96 11.47 -2.35
C ILE A 80 -6.90 10.45 -2.81
N HIS A 81 -7.23 9.16 -2.81
CA HIS A 81 -6.37 8.10 -3.35
C HIS A 81 -6.07 8.29 -4.83
N GLU A 82 -7.10 8.51 -5.66
CA GLU A 82 -6.91 8.72 -7.10
C GLU A 82 -6.12 10.01 -7.39
N ILE A 83 -6.42 11.09 -6.68
CA ILE A 83 -5.68 12.36 -6.81
C ILE A 83 -4.22 12.17 -6.40
N ALA A 84 -3.94 11.36 -5.37
CA ALA A 84 -2.57 11.07 -4.96
C ALA A 84 -1.76 10.36 -6.05
N HIS A 85 -2.39 9.52 -6.88
CA HIS A 85 -1.74 8.99 -8.08
C HIS A 85 -1.35 10.11 -9.05
N ILE A 86 -2.27 11.05 -9.34
CA ILE A 86 -1.99 12.20 -10.23
C ILE A 86 -0.85 13.06 -9.68
N LEU A 87 -0.82 13.29 -8.36
CA LEU A 87 0.20 14.09 -7.69
C LEU A 87 1.59 13.46 -7.71
N GLY A 88 1.74 12.20 -8.14
CA GLY A 88 3.06 11.59 -8.32
C GLY A 88 3.26 10.27 -7.60
N PHE A 89 2.28 9.80 -6.84
CA PHE A 89 2.32 8.45 -6.30
C PHE A 89 1.91 7.46 -7.40
N ASN A 90 2.71 7.32 -8.44
CA ASN A 90 2.49 6.37 -9.52
C ASN A 90 3.84 5.96 -10.13
N GLU A 91 3.88 4.77 -10.74
CA GLU A 91 5.12 4.22 -11.31
C GLU A 91 5.75 5.14 -12.39
N MET A 92 4.91 5.80 -13.20
CA MET A 92 5.36 6.66 -14.30
C MET A 92 6.08 7.91 -13.80
N ALA A 93 5.72 8.41 -12.61
CA ALA A 93 6.24 9.64 -12.03
C ALA A 93 7.60 9.43 -11.34
N LEU A 94 7.90 8.23 -10.83
CA LEU A 94 9.10 7.98 -10.03
C LEU A 94 10.40 8.37 -10.74
N ALA A 95 10.53 8.04 -12.03
CA ALA A 95 11.72 8.38 -12.80
C ALA A 95 11.93 9.90 -12.98
N TYR A 96 10.89 10.70 -12.73
CA TYR A 96 10.89 12.15 -12.89
C TYR A 96 11.10 12.93 -11.60
N PHE A 97 11.19 12.25 -10.45
CA PHE A 97 11.41 12.92 -9.17
C PHE A 97 12.73 13.68 -9.16
N ARG A 98 12.76 14.75 -8.36
CA ARG A 98 13.92 15.62 -8.18
C ARG A 98 14.50 15.49 -6.79
N ASP A 99 15.80 15.75 -6.67
CA ASP A 99 16.49 15.79 -5.40
C ASP A 99 16.20 17.10 -4.66
N GLU A 100 16.72 17.24 -3.44
CA GLU A 100 16.55 18.42 -2.60
C GLU A 100 17.06 19.73 -3.22
N ASN A 101 17.93 19.68 -4.24
CA ASN A 101 18.42 20.85 -4.95
C ASN A 101 17.56 21.19 -6.18
N GLY A 102 16.54 20.38 -6.46
CA GLY A 102 15.70 20.51 -7.65
C GLY A 102 16.27 19.82 -8.89
N GLU A 103 17.38 19.08 -8.76
CA GLU A 103 18.00 18.38 -9.89
C GLU A 103 17.31 17.03 -10.13
N PRO A 104 17.20 16.56 -11.39
CA PRO A 104 16.61 15.26 -11.66
C PRO A 104 17.35 14.11 -10.95
N ARG A 105 16.63 13.30 -10.15
CA ARG A 105 17.22 12.11 -9.51
C ARG A 105 17.67 11.08 -10.53
N THR A 106 16.92 10.96 -11.62
CA THR A 106 17.25 10.07 -12.74
C THR A 106 17.99 10.83 -13.83
N PRO A 107 19.16 10.33 -14.30
CA PRO A 107 19.90 10.98 -15.37
C PRO A 107 19.04 11.19 -16.62
N ARG A 108 19.22 12.34 -17.26
CA ARG A 108 18.42 12.77 -18.41
C ARG A 108 19.19 12.65 -19.72
N ASN A 109 18.47 12.44 -20.81
CA ASN A 109 19.01 12.56 -22.14
C ASN A 109 19.22 14.05 -22.45
N SER A 110 20.42 14.42 -22.92
CA SER A 110 20.80 15.82 -23.14
C SER A 110 19.99 16.53 -24.23
N ILE A 111 19.32 15.78 -25.11
CA ILE A 111 18.51 16.32 -26.22
C ILE A 111 17.03 16.38 -25.82
N THR A 112 16.49 15.29 -25.27
CA THR A 112 15.04 15.20 -25.00
C THR A 112 14.63 15.61 -23.59
N ASN A 113 15.59 15.77 -22.68
CA ASN A 113 15.37 15.97 -21.24
C ASN A 113 14.56 14.86 -20.54
N LEU A 114 14.37 13.70 -21.20
CA LEU A 114 13.66 12.55 -20.64
C LEU A 114 14.61 11.62 -19.88
N PRO A 115 14.11 10.83 -18.90
CA PRO A 115 14.93 9.84 -18.20
C PRO A 115 15.62 8.87 -19.16
N ASN A 116 16.92 8.62 -18.96
CA ASN A 116 17.76 7.92 -19.94
C ASN A 116 18.20 6.51 -19.51
N LEU A 117 17.73 5.99 -18.36
CA LEU A 117 18.06 4.64 -17.87
C LEU A 117 17.24 3.52 -18.53
N GLY A 118 16.59 3.81 -19.65
CA GLY A 118 15.69 2.90 -20.33
C GLY A 118 14.31 2.83 -19.70
N LYS A 119 13.55 1.80 -20.07
CA LYS A 119 12.18 1.58 -19.62
C LYS A 119 12.06 0.26 -18.85
N LEU A 120 11.20 0.25 -17.85
CA LEU A 120 10.77 -0.94 -17.14
C LEU A 120 9.32 -1.20 -17.56
N SER A 121 9.11 -2.23 -18.39
CA SER A 121 7.83 -2.42 -19.07
C SER A 121 7.42 -1.18 -19.89
N LYS A 122 6.38 -0.45 -19.47
CA LYS A 122 5.83 0.73 -20.16
C LYS A 122 6.33 2.06 -19.60
N THR A 123 6.99 2.06 -18.45
CA THR A 123 7.40 3.26 -17.69
C THR A 123 8.90 3.48 -17.78
N TYR A 124 9.39 4.68 -17.45
CA TYR A 124 10.83 4.93 -17.36
C TYR A 124 11.41 4.29 -16.11
N LYS A 125 12.60 3.70 -16.23
CA LYS A 125 13.31 3.14 -15.07
C LYS A 125 13.83 4.28 -14.19
N PRO A 126 13.43 4.38 -12.90
CA PRO A 126 14.02 5.34 -11.97
C PRO A 126 15.46 4.95 -11.60
N SER A 127 16.23 5.92 -11.09
CA SER A 127 17.53 5.65 -10.47
C SER A 127 17.39 4.95 -9.11
N ASP A 128 18.46 4.28 -8.70
CA ASP A 128 18.51 3.49 -7.46
C ASP A 128 18.34 4.35 -6.18
N ASN A 129 18.54 5.67 -6.27
CA ASN A 129 18.26 6.64 -5.22
C ASN A 129 16.76 7.03 -5.12
N THR A 130 15.92 6.51 -6.02
CA THR A 130 14.46 6.65 -6.00
C THR A 130 13.80 5.30 -5.76
N ALA A 131 14.15 4.28 -6.54
CA ALA A 131 13.60 2.94 -6.38
C ALA A 131 14.57 1.85 -6.87
N ILE A 132 14.51 0.69 -6.22
CA ILE A 132 15.29 -0.51 -6.58
C ILE A 132 14.40 -1.73 -6.64
N VAL A 133 14.84 -2.76 -7.36
CA VAL A 133 14.18 -4.06 -7.41
C VAL A 133 15.15 -5.10 -6.88
N GLU A 134 14.74 -5.89 -5.88
CA GLU A 134 15.54 -7.00 -5.33
C GLU A 134 14.70 -8.28 -5.27
N THR A 135 15.31 -9.41 -5.64
CA THR A 135 14.74 -10.73 -5.36
C THR A 135 15.07 -11.16 -3.94
N LYS A 136 14.05 -11.56 -3.17
CA LYS A 136 14.15 -12.03 -1.78
C LYS A 136 13.77 -13.49 -1.69
N CYS A 137 14.52 -14.25 -0.88
CA CYS A 137 14.14 -15.58 -0.46
C CYS A 137 13.30 -15.49 0.83
N TYR A 138 12.03 -15.86 0.74
CA TYR A 138 11.10 -15.96 1.85
C TYR A 138 10.91 -17.41 2.26
N SER A 139 10.92 -17.66 3.57
CA SER A 139 10.56 -18.96 4.12
C SER A 139 9.09 -18.97 4.50
N SER A 140 8.39 -20.05 4.19
CA SER A 140 6.99 -20.29 4.53
C SER A 140 6.82 -21.68 5.14
N ALA A 141 5.60 -22.03 5.55
CA ALA A 141 5.27 -23.40 5.90
C ALA A 141 5.39 -24.36 4.69
N SER A 142 5.31 -23.84 3.46
CA SER A 142 5.37 -24.61 2.21
C SER A 142 6.79 -24.76 1.64
N GLY A 143 7.78 -24.02 2.14
CA GLY A 143 9.16 -24.11 1.66
C GLY A 143 9.82 -22.75 1.54
N ILE A 144 10.83 -22.66 0.67
CA ILE A 144 11.53 -21.41 0.34
C ILE A 144 11.00 -20.92 -1.00
N HIS A 145 10.69 -19.63 -1.08
CA HIS A 145 10.10 -18.97 -2.23
C HIS A 145 10.93 -17.74 -2.59
N ASN A 146 11.15 -17.52 -3.89
CA ASN A 146 11.78 -16.31 -4.38
C ASN A 146 10.69 -15.32 -4.79
N GLU A 147 10.74 -14.13 -4.23
CA GLU A 147 9.81 -13.03 -4.53
C GLU A 147 10.59 -11.82 -5.03
N THR A 148 10.14 -11.21 -6.12
CA THR A 148 10.72 -9.97 -6.63
C THR A 148 10.01 -8.79 -5.99
N ILE A 149 10.74 -8.00 -5.21
CA ILE A 149 10.18 -6.87 -4.45
C ILE A 149 10.71 -5.57 -5.02
N TRP A 150 9.80 -4.64 -5.27
CA TRP A 150 10.10 -3.26 -5.61
C TRP A 150 10.14 -2.42 -4.34
N TYR A 151 11.19 -1.64 -4.18
CA TYR A 151 11.40 -0.79 -3.02
C TYR A 151 11.57 0.67 -3.45
N LEU A 152 10.93 1.57 -2.72
CA LEU A 152 11.25 3.01 -2.75
C LEU A 152 12.43 3.29 -1.83
N THR A 153 13.46 3.96 -2.34
CA THR A 153 14.69 4.31 -1.60
C THR A 153 14.75 5.79 -1.24
N LEU A 154 13.64 6.50 -1.43
CA LEU A 154 13.47 7.93 -1.12
C LEU A 154 13.84 8.26 0.35
N PRO A 155 14.63 9.32 0.57
CA PRO A 155 15.35 9.53 1.84
C PRO A 155 14.44 9.79 3.05
N THR A 156 13.46 10.69 2.94
CA THR A 156 12.55 11.05 4.03
C THR A 156 11.59 9.90 4.32
N LEU A 157 11.04 9.30 3.26
CA LEU A 157 10.16 8.13 3.35
C LEU A 157 10.87 6.96 4.06
N LEU A 158 12.09 6.64 3.64
CA LEU A 158 12.87 5.55 4.23
C LEU A 158 13.25 5.85 5.69
N LYS A 159 13.64 7.10 6.00
CA LYS A 159 13.91 7.54 7.37
C LYS A 159 12.69 7.35 8.28
N LEU A 160 11.50 7.72 7.81
CA LEU A 160 10.26 7.52 8.55
C LEU A 160 9.92 6.04 8.73
N ALA A 161 10.10 5.22 7.70
CA ALA A 161 9.88 3.78 7.79
C ALA A 161 10.81 3.12 8.81
N ARG A 162 12.12 3.41 8.73
CA ARG A 162 13.12 2.92 9.70
C ARG A 162 12.75 3.28 11.13
N LYS A 163 12.31 4.53 11.37
CA LYS A 163 11.87 5.00 12.69
C LYS A 163 10.59 4.30 13.15
N HIS A 164 9.57 4.25 12.31
CA HIS A 164 8.25 3.70 12.64
C HIS A 164 8.31 2.21 12.96
N PHE A 165 8.99 1.43 12.12
CA PHE A 165 9.12 -0.02 12.30
C PHE A 165 10.22 -0.42 13.29
N LYS A 166 11.09 0.49 13.74
CA LYS A 166 12.35 0.18 14.45
C LYS A 166 13.25 -0.79 13.67
N ALA A 167 13.53 -0.43 12.42
CA ALA A 167 14.28 -1.25 11.49
C ALA A 167 15.33 -0.39 10.78
N SER A 168 16.48 -0.16 11.42
CA SER A 168 17.50 0.79 10.93
C SER A 168 18.13 0.39 9.60
N ASN A 169 18.20 -0.90 9.28
CA ASN A 169 18.89 -1.41 8.09
C ASN A 169 17.97 -1.62 6.88
N LEU A 170 16.71 -1.15 6.95
CA LEU A 170 15.82 -1.23 5.79
C LEU A 170 16.46 -0.53 4.59
N LYS A 171 16.58 -1.26 3.48
CA LYS A 171 17.10 -0.74 2.22
C LYS A 171 16.11 0.16 1.49
N GLY A 172 14.82 -0.07 1.68
CA GLY A 172 13.76 0.72 1.07
C GLY A 172 12.38 0.34 1.61
N VAL A 173 11.37 1.05 1.14
CA VAL A 173 9.96 0.85 1.47
C VAL A 173 9.30 -0.04 0.40
N PRO A 174 8.76 -1.22 0.76
CA PRO A 174 8.19 -2.14 -0.22
C PRO A 174 6.92 -1.58 -0.85
N MET A 175 6.83 -1.70 -2.17
CA MET A 175 5.65 -1.44 -2.97
C MET A 175 4.85 -2.72 -3.17
N GLU A 176 3.57 -2.58 -3.47
CA GLU A 176 2.67 -3.71 -3.72
C GLU A 176 3.14 -4.56 -4.90
N ASN A 177 3.16 -5.88 -4.71
CA ASN A 177 3.60 -6.87 -5.70
C ASN A 177 2.45 -7.73 -6.27
N ASN A 178 1.27 -7.78 -5.65
CA ASN A 178 0.14 -8.59 -6.14
C ASN A 178 -0.84 -7.81 -7.03
N ALA A 179 -0.70 -6.49 -7.13
CA ALA A 179 -1.58 -5.62 -7.92
C ALA A 179 -0.99 -5.21 -9.29
N ASN A 180 0.29 -5.51 -9.58
CA ASN A 180 0.99 -5.20 -10.84
C ASN A 180 0.86 -3.74 -11.31
N ASP A 181 0.73 -2.77 -10.40
CA ASP A 181 0.39 -1.38 -10.75
C ASP A 181 1.48 -0.35 -10.43
N GLY A 182 2.54 -0.73 -9.69
CA GLY A 182 3.64 0.17 -9.31
C GLY A 182 3.18 1.47 -8.66
N GLY A 183 1.95 1.52 -8.14
CA GLY A 183 1.26 2.73 -7.70
C GLY A 183 0.90 2.72 -6.22
N HIS A 184 1.19 1.65 -5.50
CA HIS A 184 0.75 1.48 -4.13
C HIS A 184 1.87 1.01 -3.20
N PHE A 185 1.68 1.31 -1.91
CA PHE A 185 2.44 0.67 -0.85
C PHE A 185 2.00 -0.78 -0.65
N GLU A 186 2.93 -1.63 -0.22
CA GLU A 186 2.67 -3.01 0.20
C GLU A 186 1.64 -3.05 1.34
N ARG A 187 0.44 -3.60 1.08
CA ARG A 187 -0.65 -3.59 2.07
C ARG A 187 -0.33 -4.43 3.31
N ARG A 188 0.46 -5.50 3.18
CA ARG A 188 0.96 -6.28 4.33
C ARG A 188 1.73 -5.40 5.32
N VAL A 189 2.52 -4.45 4.81
CA VAL A 189 3.44 -3.63 5.62
C VAL A 189 2.80 -2.33 6.08
N PHE A 190 1.91 -1.73 5.29
CA PHE A 190 1.33 -0.41 5.58
C PHE A 190 -0.15 -0.44 6.03
N GLY A 191 -0.82 -1.59 5.96
CA GLY A 191 -2.13 -1.83 6.55
C GLY A 191 -3.25 -1.05 5.86
N SER A 192 -3.76 -0.02 6.52
CA SER A 192 -4.83 0.87 6.01
C SER A 192 -4.26 2.24 5.62
N SER A 193 -3.11 2.28 4.95
CA SER A 193 -2.67 3.52 4.30
C SER A 193 -3.65 3.87 3.18
N ILE A 194 -3.88 5.16 2.95
CA ILE A 194 -4.72 5.58 1.84
C ILE A 194 -4.15 5.12 0.49
N MET A 195 -2.83 4.94 0.37
CA MET A 195 -2.16 4.44 -0.85
C MET A 195 -1.88 2.94 -0.83
N ASN A 196 -2.66 2.15 -0.09
CA ASN A 196 -2.69 0.69 -0.27
C ASN A 196 -3.74 0.32 -1.32
N PRO A 197 -3.53 -0.77 -2.08
CA PRO A 197 -4.50 -1.22 -3.08
C PRO A 197 -5.78 -1.71 -2.41
N GLY A 198 -6.90 -1.60 -3.14
CA GLY A 198 -8.22 -2.10 -2.76
C GLY A 198 -8.84 -1.39 -1.55
N GLU A 199 -10.13 -1.65 -1.31
CA GLU A 199 -10.84 -1.03 -0.19
C GLU A 199 -10.20 -1.43 1.15
N SER A 200 -9.88 -0.43 1.98
CA SER A 200 -9.43 -0.65 3.35
C SER A 200 -10.33 0.10 4.33
N GLU A 201 -10.98 -0.64 5.21
CA GLU A 201 -11.69 -0.04 6.34
C GLU A 201 -10.67 0.78 7.16
N GLY A 202 -11.00 2.05 7.41
CA GLY A 202 -10.09 2.96 8.11
C GLY A 202 -8.87 3.41 7.29
N ALA A 203 -8.95 3.40 5.95
CA ALA A 203 -7.94 4.02 5.10
C ALA A 203 -7.69 5.46 5.53
N ARG A 204 -6.42 5.86 5.62
CA ARG A 204 -6.05 7.19 6.12
C ARG A 204 -4.78 7.70 5.46
N LEU A 205 -4.73 9.02 5.31
CA LEU A 205 -3.52 9.72 4.91
C LEU A 205 -2.48 9.58 6.02
N THR A 206 -1.32 9.01 5.71
CA THR A 206 -0.24 8.77 6.67
C THR A 206 0.98 9.63 6.37
N ASN A 207 1.88 9.73 7.34
CA ASN A 207 3.19 10.38 7.15
C ASN A 207 3.99 9.79 5.99
N PHE A 208 3.79 8.51 5.64
CA PHE A 208 4.51 7.86 4.55
C PHE A 208 4.11 8.42 3.19
N THR A 209 2.81 8.59 2.94
CA THR A 209 2.31 9.19 1.69
C THR A 209 2.82 10.62 1.54
N ILE A 210 2.75 11.42 2.62
CA ILE A 210 3.23 12.80 2.60
C ILE A 210 4.75 12.88 2.40
N ALA A 211 5.51 11.97 2.99
CA ALA A 211 6.95 11.93 2.79
C ALA A 211 7.38 11.56 1.36
N LEU A 212 6.58 10.76 0.65
CA LEU A 212 6.81 10.52 -0.77
C LEU A 212 6.64 11.81 -1.58
N PHE A 213 5.58 12.58 -1.32
CA PHE A 213 5.36 13.88 -1.98
C PHE A 213 6.43 14.92 -1.62
N HIS A 214 6.96 14.87 -0.41
CA HIS A 214 8.12 15.68 -0.05
C HIS A 214 9.35 15.25 -0.86
N ASP A 215 9.64 13.95 -0.91
CA ASP A 215 10.84 13.44 -1.60
C ASP A 215 10.77 13.52 -3.13
N SER A 216 9.60 13.78 -3.71
CA SER A 216 9.47 14.11 -5.14
C SER A 216 10.03 15.50 -5.47
N ASN A 217 10.18 16.35 -4.44
CA ASN A 217 10.56 17.75 -4.53
C ASN A 217 9.66 18.58 -5.46
N TRP A 218 8.37 18.23 -5.48
CA TRP A 218 7.34 18.96 -6.24
C TRP A 218 6.43 19.80 -5.36
N TYR A 219 6.40 19.53 -4.06
CA TYR A 219 5.45 20.11 -3.12
C TYR A 219 6.12 20.44 -1.80
N ASP A 220 5.80 21.62 -1.28
CA ASP A 220 5.94 21.89 0.14
C ASP A 220 4.82 21.17 0.89
N VAL A 221 5.18 20.31 1.84
CA VAL A 221 4.20 19.45 2.50
C VAL A 221 3.90 19.87 3.93
N SER A 222 2.64 19.67 4.33
CA SER A 222 2.20 19.81 5.72
C SER A 222 1.78 18.46 6.29
N TYR A 223 2.26 18.19 7.51
CA TYR A 223 1.89 17.00 8.27
C TYR A 223 0.67 17.23 9.18
N ALA A 224 -0.03 18.36 9.09
CA ALA A 224 -1.11 18.71 10.03
C ALA A 224 -2.31 17.75 10.00
N HIS A 225 -2.63 17.19 8.83
CA HIS A 225 -3.84 16.36 8.62
C HIS A 225 -3.54 14.85 8.57
N VAL A 226 -2.30 14.45 8.76
CA VAL A 226 -1.91 13.03 8.75
C VAL A 226 -2.45 12.31 9.98
N LYS A 227 -2.78 11.04 9.81
CA LYS A 227 -3.10 10.14 10.91
C LYS A 227 -1.93 9.22 11.18
N ASN A 228 -1.44 9.24 12.42
CA ASN A 228 -0.43 8.28 12.86
C ASN A 228 -1.01 6.86 12.79
N THR A 229 -0.24 5.95 12.21
CA THR A 229 -0.57 4.53 12.17
C THR A 229 0.05 3.78 13.34
N ARG A 230 -0.65 2.77 13.88
CA ARG A 230 -0.09 1.83 14.86
C ARG A 230 0.34 0.53 14.18
N TRP A 231 -0.16 0.27 12.98
CA TRP A 231 0.21 -0.88 12.17
C TRP A 231 1.72 -1.00 12.01
N GLY A 232 2.30 -2.13 12.42
CA GLY A 232 3.73 -2.41 12.34
C GLY A 232 4.64 -1.55 13.23
N LYS A 233 4.10 -0.63 14.05
CA LYS A 233 4.93 0.25 14.88
C LYS A 233 5.81 -0.58 15.83
N ASN A 234 7.12 -0.36 15.78
CA ASN A 234 8.14 -1.11 16.53
C ASN A 234 8.22 -2.62 16.24
N ALA A 235 7.64 -3.12 15.14
CA ALA A 235 7.63 -4.56 14.83
C ALA A 235 9.00 -5.13 14.45
N GLY A 236 9.99 -4.28 14.18
CA GLY A 236 11.35 -4.65 13.83
C GLY A 236 11.54 -4.96 12.35
N GLU A 237 12.78 -5.23 11.98
CA GLU A 237 13.19 -5.42 10.58
C GLU A 237 12.56 -6.64 9.92
N THR A 238 12.46 -7.76 10.65
CA THR A 238 11.85 -9.00 10.14
C THR A 238 10.41 -8.78 9.67
N PHE A 239 9.64 -7.90 10.34
CA PHE A 239 8.26 -7.61 9.94
C PHE A 239 8.18 -7.07 8.50
N VAL A 240 9.09 -6.17 8.13
CA VAL A 240 9.08 -5.53 6.83
C VAL A 240 9.79 -6.39 5.79
N ALA A 241 10.98 -6.91 6.13
CA ALA A 241 11.92 -7.49 5.17
C ALA A 241 11.76 -9.00 4.94
N LYS A 242 10.94 -9.71 5.74
CA LYS A 242 10.72 -11.15 5.64
C LYS A 242 9.24 -11.48 5.48
N SER A 243 8.95 -12.75 5.24
CA SER A 243 7.58 -13.26 5.22
C SER A 243 6.89 -13.06 6.58
N CYS A 244 5.57 -12.91 6.60
CA CYS A 244 4.82 -12.90 7.84
C CYS A 244 4.95 -14.24 8.59
N TYR A 245 5.17 -15.35 7.89
CA TYR A 245 5.50 -16.62 8.51
C TYR A 245 6.80 -16.53 9.32
N GLU A 246 7.91 -16.08 8.71
CA GLU A 246 9.20 -15.90 9.39
C GLU A 246 9.10 -14.95 10.58
N TYR A 247 8.41 -13.83 10.39
CA TYR A 247 8.13 -12.89 11.46
C TYR A 247 7.38 -13.54 12.62
N MET A 248 6.26 -14.22 12.35
CA MET A 248 5.44 -14.86 13.38
C MET A 248 6.21 -15.97 14.11
N GLU A 249 7.00 -16.78 13.40
CA GLU A 249 7.85 -17.80 14.02
C GLU A 249 8.92 -17.17 14.93
N GLN A 250 9.51 -16.05 14.52
CA GLN A 250 10.46 -15.32 15.36
C GLN A 250 9.78 -14.76 16.62
N GLN A 251 8.60 -14.16 16.49
CA GLN A 251 7.85 -13.64 17.65
C GLN A 251 7.47 -14.77 18.62
N ARG A 252 7.00 -15.92 18.11
CA ARG A 252 6.70 -17.12 18.93
C ARG A 252 7.92 -17.58 19.73
N LYS A 253 9.08 -17.71 19.08
CA LYS A 253 10.34 -18.09 19.75
C LYS A 253 10.73 -17.12 20.87
N ARG A 254 10.45 -15.83 20.68
CA ARG A 254 10.73 -14.77 21.66
C ARG A 254 9.61 -14.54 22.68
N ARG A 255 8.50 -15.29 22.58
CA ARG A 255 7.28 -15.11 23.40
C ARG A 255 6.74 -13.68 23.35
N LEU A 256 6.79 -13.07 22.17
CA LEU A 256 6.29 -11.73 21.92
C LEU A 256 4.96 -11.77 21.15
N PRO A 257 4.11 -10.73 21.25
CA PRO A 257 2.87 -10.66 20.50
C PRO A 257 3.09 -10.73 18.97
N LEU A 258 2.20 -11.43 18.27
CA LEU A 258 2.26 -11.56 16.79
C LEU A 258 1.77 -10.32 16.04
N LYS A 259 1.40 -9.25 16.76
CA LYS A 259 0.85 -8.01 16.21
C LYS A 259 1.77 -7.47 15.10
N PRO A 260 1.22 -6.92 13.99
CA PRO A 260 -0.21 -6.72 13.75
C PRO A 260 -0.94 -7.94 13.17
N PHE A 261 -0.24 -9.06 12.94
CA PHE A 261 -0.87 -10.31 12.49
C PHE A 261 -1.57 -11.05 13.64
N CYS A 262 -2.36 -12.04 13.27
CA CYS A 262 -3.10 -12.90 14.20
C CYS A 262 -2.84 -14.39 13.90
N ASP A 263 -3.31 -15.27 14.79
CA ASP A 263 -3.23 -16.71 14.61
C ASP A 263 -4.54 -17.42 14.97
N TRP A 264 -4.42 -18.74 15.12
CA TRP A 264 -5.51 -19.68 15.39
C TRP A 264 -6.35 -19.31 16.61
N ASN A 265 -5.74 -18.72 17.65
CA ASN A 265 -6.47 -18.38 18.87
C ASN A 265 -7.54 -17.32 18.61
N GLN A 266 -7.24 -16.35 17.74
CA GLN A 266 -8.17 -15.27 17.44
C GLN A 266 -9.22 -15.66 16.38
N GLN A 267 -9.31 -16.93 15.95
CA GLN A 267 -10.43 -17.38 15.10
C GLN A 267 -11.74 -17.48 15.88
N THR A 268 -11.66 -17.82 17.17
CA THR A 268 -12.84 -17.99 18.05
C THR A 268 -12.87 -16.98 19.19
N ILE A 269 -11.73 -16.36 19.51
CA ILE A 269 -11.61 -15.34 20.55
C ILE A 269 -11.42 -13.97 19.91
N PRO A 270 -12.28 -12.96 20.19
CA PRO A 270 -12.13 -11.64 19.62
C PRO A 270 -10.86 -10.95 20.12
N ALA A 271 -10.15 -10.27 19.24
CA ALA A 271 -8.97 -9.48 19.58
C ALA A 271 -9.13 -8.01 19.14
N CYS A 272 -8.44 -7.10 19.83
CA CYS A 272 -8.40 -5.70 19.42
C CYS A 272 -7.80 -5.57 18.03
N LYS A 273 -8.47 -4.82 17.14
CA LYS A 273 -7.86 -4.32 15.91
C LYS A 273 -6.56 -3.57 16.26
N PRO A 274 -5.52 -3.55 15.40
CA PRO A 274 -4.26 -2.85 15.68
C PRO A 274 -4.40 -1.36 16.03
N GLU A 275 -5.48 -0.72 15.58
CA GLU A 275 -5.82 0.67 15.86
C GLU A 275 -6.67 0.86 17.13
N TYR A 276 -7.01 -0.22 17.84
CA TYR A 276 -7.82 -0.24 19.06
C TYR A 276 -9.24 0.34 18.92
N ASN A 277 -9.73 0.50 17.69
CA ASN A 277 -11.05 1.03 17.36
C ASN A 277 -12.15 -0.03 17.27
N GLY A 278 -11.92 -1.24 17.79
CA GLY A 278 -12.91 -2.30 17.81
C GLY A 278 -12.29 -3.69 17.98
N PHE A 279 -13.17 -4.69 18.09
CA PHE A 279 -12.82 -6.10 18.13
C PHE A 279 -12.98 -6.76 16.76
N SER A 280 -12.21 -7.80 16.52
CA SER A 280 -12.20 -8.53 15.24
C SER A 280 -11.64 -9.95 15.44
N TYR A 281 -11.87 -10.82 14.46
CA TYR A 281 -11.40 -12.20 14.45
C TYR A 281 -10.35 -12.41 13.38
N CYS A 282 -9.48 -13.38 13.60
CA CYS A 282 -8.49 -13.78 12.64
C CYS A 282 -9.11 -14.60 11.52
N GLN A 283 -8.93 -14.14 10.29
CA GLN A 283 -9.38 -14.87 9.13
C GLN A 283 -8.23 -15.71 8.53
N ILE A 284 -8.35 -17.03 8.65
CA ILE A 284 -7.39 -18.00 8.10
C ILE A 284 -8.17 -19.07 7.33
N LYS A 285 -7.74 -19.36 6.10
CA LYS A 285 -8.35 -20.36 5.22
C LYS A 285 -7.35 -21.45 4.83
N PRO A 286 -7.82 -22.68 4.54
CA PRO A 286 -6.97 -23.72 3.96
C PRO A 286 -6.52 -23.30 2.55
N VAL A 287 -5.28 -23.65 2.20
CA VAL A 287 -4.67 -23.41 0.89
C VAL A 287 -4.50 -24.75 0.19
N GLN A 288 -4.91 -24.80 -1.07
CA GLN A 288 -4.70 -25.98 -1.92
C GLN A 288 -3.20 -26.16 -2.20
N ARG A 289 -2.70 -27.40 -2.12
CA ARG A 289 -1.26 -27.73 -2.24
C ARG A 289 -0.59 -27.19 -3.52
N LEU A 290 -1.36 -26.98 -4.59
CA LEU A 290 -0.86 -26.53 -5.90
C LEU A 290 -0.60 -25.01 -5.99
N ARG A 291 -0.94 -24.22 -4.95
CA ARG A 291 -0.63 -22.78 -4.88
C ARG A 291 0.17 -22.43 -3.62
N PRO A 292 1.38 -22.97 -3.46
CA PRO A 292 2.21 -22.66 -2.30
C PRO A 292 2.72 -21.21 -2.41
N SER A 293 2.20 -20.32 -1.57
CA SER A 293 2.67 -18.93 -1.49
C SER A 293 3.83 -18.77 -0.49
N ALA A 294 4.61 -17.71 -0.66
CA ALA A 294 5.69 -17.33 0.24
C ALA A 294 5.25 -17.01 1.69
N GLN A 295 3.94 -16.99 1.95
CA GLN A 295 3.38 -16.57 3.24
C GLN A 295 2.51 -17.65 3.92
N THR A 296 2.55 -18.91 3.47
CA THR A 296 1.73 -19.95 4.09
C THR A 296 2.11 -20.23 5.55
N LEU A 297 1.10 -20.58 6.34
CA LEU A 297 1.18 -20.89 7.77
C LEU A 297 1.05 -22.40 8.03
N ARG A 298 1.56 -22.83 9.18
CA ARG A 298 1.39 -24.19 9.70
C ARG A 298 0.04 -24.35 10.42
N SER A 299 -0.50 -25.56 10.32
CA SER A 299 -1.64 -26.01 11.13
C SER A 299 -1.33 -25.90 12.64
N PRO A 300 -2.32 -25.57 13.50
CA PRO A 300 -2.13 -25.59 14.94
C PRO A 300 -2.08 -27.03 15.50
N SER A 301 -2.51 -28.02 14.72
CA SER A 301 -2.61 -29.40 15.16
C SER A 301 -1.27 -30.14 15.11
N ASN A 302 -1.02 -30.93 16.16
CA ASN A 302 0.14 -31.80 16.24
C ASN A 302 -0.01 -33.11 15.44
N SER A 303 -1.19 -33.41 14.89
CA SER A 303 -1.38 -34.62 14.09
C SER A 303 -0.59 -34.54 12.76
N MET A 304 0.12 -35.62 12.42
CA MET A 304 0.95 -35.67 11.19
C MET A 304 0.13 -35.41 9.91
N LEU A 305 -1.11 -35.89 9.84
CA LEU A 305 -1.99 -35.70 8.69
C LEU A 305 -2.40 -34.23 8.52
N GLN A 306 -2.71 -33.50 9.60
CA GLN A 306 -3.05 -32.08 9.53
C GLN A 306 -1.81 -31.16 9.42
N ARG A 307 -0.61 -31.64 9.78
CA ARG A 307 0.66 -30.95 9.50
C ARG A 307 0.95 -30.83 8.01
N GLN A 308 0.35 -31.66 7.16
CA GLN A 308 0.47 -31.52 5.70
C GLN A 308 -0.47 -30.45 5.12
N SER A 309 -1.46 -29.99 5.88
CA SER A 309 -2.32 -28.88 5.47
C SER A 309 -1.56 -27.56 5.56
N ARG A 310 -1.83 -26.66 4.61
CA ARG A 310 -1.26 -25.31 4.56
C ARG A 310 -2.40 -24.31 4.62
N PHE A 311 -2.12 -23.16 5.21
CA PHE A 311 -3.12 -22.15 5.46
C PHE A 311 -2.58 -20.76 5.12
N SER A 312 -3.46 -19.81 4.88
CA SER A 312 -3.13 -18.40 4.66
C SER A 312 -4.25 -17.52 5.18
N GLY A 313 -3.96 -16.23 5.32
CA GLY A 313 -4.98 -15.20 5.34
C GLY A 313 -5.82 -15.19 4.06
N TYR A 314 -6.93 -14.45 4.10
CA TYR A 314 -7.91 -14.45 3.01
C TYR A 314 -7.50 -13.58 1.82
N SER A 315 -6.88 -12.43 2.08
CA SER A 315 -6.57 -11.40 1.07
C SER A 315 -5.23 -11.66 0.39
N GLY A 316 -5.24 -11.64 -0.96
CA GLY A 316 -4.02 -11.66 -1.76
C GLY A 316 -3.19 -10.39 -1.61
N LEU A 317 -3.84 -9.22 -1.44
CA LEU A 317 -3.16 -7.93 -1.27
C LEU A 317 -2.32 -7.86 0.01
N THR A 318 -2.61 -8.69 1.00
CA THR A 318 -1.81 -8.77 2.23
C THR A 318 -0.82 -9.92 2.17
N ASP A 319 -0.43 -10.32 0.97
CA ASP A 319 0.33 -11.54 0.62
C ASP A 319 -0.26 -12.84 1.19
N GLY A 320 -1.53 -12.88 1.61
CA GLY A 320 -2.08 -14.03 2.34
C GLY A 320 -1.57 -14.13 3.79
N CYS A 321 -1.12 -13.04 4.39
CA CYS A 321 -0.84 -12.98 5.82
C CYS A 321 -2.13 -12.92 6.65
N PRO A 322 -2.18 -13.58 7.81
CA PRO A 322 -3.37 -13.62 8.66
C PRO A 322 -3.56 -12.26 9.34
N GLN A 323 -4.74 -11.67 9.14
CA GLN A 323 -5.10 -10.37 9.70
C GLN A 323 -6.43 -10.45 10.45
N LEU A 324 -6.58 -9.54 11.41
CA LEU A 324 -7.85 -9.29 12.06
C LEU A 324 -8.73 -8.50 11.09
N THR A 325 -9.81 -9.12 10.64
CA THR A 325 -10.83 -8.49 9.79
C THR A 325 -12.23 -8.69 10.39
N GLU A 326 -13.18 -7.84 10.01
CA GLU A 326 -14.55 -7.99 10.51
C GLU A 326 -15.14 -9.31 10.00
N SER A 327 -15.63 -10.14 10.92
CA SER A 327 -16.42 -11.31 10.56
C SER A 327 -17.85 -10.88 10.26
N THR A 328 -18.43 -11.39 9.17
CA THR A 328 -19.87 -11.24 8.88
C THR A 328 -20.75 -11.85 9.99
N SER A 329 -20.20 -12.71 10.84
CA SER A 329 -20.87 -13.32 12.00
C SER A 329 -20.83 -12.48 13.28
N LEU A 330 -20.25 -11.27 13.26
CA LEU A 330 -20.29 -10.37 14.41
C LEU A 330 -21.71 -9.87 14.64
N TYR A 331 -22.34 -10.39 15.70
CA TYR A 331 -23.57 -9.81 16.24
C TYR A 331 -23.34 -8.33 16.58
N SER A 332 -24.37 -7.51 16.30
CA SER A 332 -24.35 -6.05 16.44
C SER A 332 -23.88 -5.54 17.80
N TRP A 333 -24.10 -6.28 18.88
CA TRP A 333 -23.73 -5.89 20.25
C TRP A 333 -22.21 -5.88 20.53
N LEU A 334 -21.41 -6.70 19.84
CA LEU A 334 -19.93 -6.68 19.96
C LEU A 334 -19.29 -5.49 19.22
N ARG A 335 -20.07 -4.77 18.41
CA ARG A 335 -19.63 -3.57 17.67
C ARG A 335 -19.62 -2.29 18.52
N ILE A 336 -20.15 -2.34 19.74
CA ILE A 336 -20.52 -1.14 20.52
C ILE A 336 -19.35 -0.52 21.32
N SER A 337 -18.22 -1.22 21.46
CA SER A 337 -17.06 -0.67 22.15
C SER A 337 -16.20 0.18 21.21
N GLN A 338 -16.34 1.51 21.25
CA GLN A 338 -15.52 2.46 20.45
C GLN A 338 -14.01 2.40 20.76
N ASN A 339 -13.62 1.87 21.94
CA ASN A 339 -12.23 1.70 22.33
C ASN A 339 -12.00 0.30 22.89
N CYS A 340 -11.23 -0.51 22.17
CA CYS A 340 -10.78 -1.79 22.66
C CYS A 340 -9.66 -1.57 23.69
N GLN A 341 -10.00 -1.59 24.98
CA GLN A 341 -9.02 -1.65 26.05
C GLN A 341 -8.95 -3.10 26.55
N LEU A 342 -8.16 -3.93 25.85
CA LEU A 342 -7.66 -5.14 26.49
C LEU A 342 -6.57 -4.69 27.45
N ASP A 343 -6.86 -4.78 28.75
CA ASP A 343 -5.94 -4.45 29.83
C ASP A 343 -4.80 -5.49 29.84
N ILE A 344 -3.73 -5.26 29.08
CA ILE A 344 -2.55 -6.16 28.99
C ILE A 344 -1.67 -6.05 30.25
N SER A 345 -2.27 -5.78 31.42
CA SER A 345 -1.54 -5.62 32.69
C SER A 345 -1.71 -6.81 33.65
N LYS A 346 -2.45 -7.87 33.29
CA LYS A 346 -2.72 -8.99 34.23
C LYS A 346 -2.42 -10.43 33.79
N GLU A 347 -1.88 -10.69 32.60
CA GLU A 347 -1.62 -12.08 32.15
C GLU A 347 -0.15 -12.48 31.94
N THR A 348 0.83 -11.82 32.57
CA THR A 348 2.22 -12.35 32.49
C THR A 348 3.13 -12.11 33.69
N LEU A 349 2.58 -12.02 34.90
CA LEU A 349 3.35 -12.27 36.13
C LEU A 349 2.63 -13.32 36.97
N GLY A 350 2.56 -14.53 36.43
CA GLY A 350 2.45 -15.74 37.25
C GLY A 350 3.80 -15.96 37.94
N LYS A 351 3.72 -16.25 39.23
CA LYS A 351 4.78 -16.57 40.20
C LYS A 351 5.91 -17.44 39.65
#